data_AF-A0A558R514-F1
#
_entry.id   AF-A0A558R514-F1
#
_cell.length_a   1.000
_cell.length_b   1.000
_cell.length_c   1.000
_cell.angle_alpha   90.00
_cell.angle_beta   90.00
_cell.angle_gamma   90.00
#
_symmetry.space_group_name_H-M   'P 1'
#
loop_
_entity.id
_entity.type
_entity.pdbx_description
1 polymer ?
#
loop_
_entity_poly.entity_id
_entity_poly.type
_entity_poly.pdbx_seq_one_letter_code
_entity_poly.pdbx_strand_id
1 'polypeptide(L)'
;MRIAYRNVGQAPRMIAIGGLKMSHAAGEAALRTAVDATGVDLTDARADNDRPHVIFALENGSDNPAKLDLPPGASREIDAELTSFTSTGSVRPGDRIAATIPMGRQPVDVTFVARSP
;
A
#
# COMPACT_ATOMS: atom_id res chain seq x y z
N MET A 1 2.19 2.68 5.67
CA MET A 1 0.74 2.38 5.75
C MET A 1 0.56 0.89 5.54
N ARG A 2 -0.25 0.21 6.36
CA ARG A 2 -0.58 -1.21 6.16
C ARG A 2 -1.98 -1.35 5.57
N ILE A 3 -2.12 -2.15 4.50
CA ILE A 3 -3.39 -2.43 3.83
C ILE A 3 -3.61 -3.94 3.83
N ALA A 4 -4.76 -4.39 4.32
CA ALA A 4 -5.18 -5.78 4.24
C ALA A 4 -6.18 -5.96 3.09
N TYR A 5 -5.83 -6.81 2.12
CA TYR A 5 -6.73 -7.24 1.07
C TYR A 5 -7.29 -8.63 1.36
N ARG A 6 -8.59 -8.82 1.13
CA ARG A 6 -9.23 -10.13 1.21
C ARG A 6 -10.09 -10.36 -0.01
N ASN A 7 -9.85 -11.47 -0.71
CA ASN A 7 -10.71 -11.88 -1.81
C ASN A 7 -11.83 -12.77 -1.30
N VAL A 8 -13.00 -12.18 -1.10
CA VAL A 8 -14.24 -12.89 -0.72
C VAL A 8 -15.00 -13.48 -1.92
N GLY A 9 -14.48 -13.29 -3.14
CA GLY A 9 -15.08 -13.81 -4.37
C GLY A 9 -14.57 -15.19 -4.78
N GLN A 10 -15.18 -15.73 -5.83
CA GLN A 10 -14.87 -17.07 -6.38
C GLN A 10 -13.79 -17.05 -7.47
N ALA A 11 -13.36 -15.88 -7.94
CA ALA A 11 -12.39 -15.72 -9.01
C ALA A 11 -11.12 -15.02 -8.50
N PRO A 12 -9.93 -15.35 -9.03
CA PRO A 12 -8.70 -14.65 -8.69
C PRO A 12 -8.81 -13.17 -9.06
N ARG A 13 -8.13 -12.33 -8.28
CA ARG A 13 -8.05 -10.89 -8.49
C ARG A 13 -6.61 -10.48 -8.64
N MET A 14 -6.37 -9.57 -9.57
CA MET A 14 -5.11 -8.87 -9.71
C MET A 14 -5.35 -7.43 -9.27
N ILE A 15 -4.54 -6.93 -8.34
CA ILE A 15 -4.64 -5.57 -7.84
C ILE A 15 -3.39 -4.81 -8.32
N ALA A 16 -3.60 -3.72 -9.05
CA ALA A 16 -2.51 -2.85 -9.50
C ALA A 16 -2.10 -1.91 -8.35
N ILE A 17 -1.33 -2.44 -7.38
CA ILE A 17 -0.84 -1.72 -6.20
C ILE A 17 -0.06 -0.45 -6.58
N GLY A 18 0.56 -0.40 -7.76
CA GLY A 18 1.27 0.79 -8.25
C GLY A 18 0.40 2.05 -8.37
N GLY A 19 -0.93 1.90 -8.41
CA GLY A 19 -1.86 3.02 -8.36
C GLY A 19 -2.09 3.60 -6.97
N LEU A 20 -1.44 3.09 -5.93
CA LEU A 20 -1.56 3.61 -4.57
C LEU A 20 -0.97 5.02 -4.50
N LYS A 21 -1.76 5.97 -4.01
CA LYS A 21 -1.31 7.35 -3.78
C LYS A 21 -2.07 8.02 -2.66
N MET A 22 -1.49 9.08 -2.12
CA MET A 22 -2.15 10.02 -1.23
C MET A 22 -2.23 11.39 -1.89
N SER A 23 -3.32 12.10 -1.62
CA SER A 23 -3.57 13.45 -2.10
C SER A 23 -3.91 14.36 -0.92
N HIS A 24 -3.36 15.57 -0.97
CA HIS A 24 -3.54 16.63 0.01
C HIS A 24 -3.38 17.99 -0.69
N ALA A 25 -3.72 19.08 0.01
CA ALA A 25 -3.49 20.43 -0.52
C ALA A 25 -2.00 20.71 -0.82
N ALA A 26 -1.07 20.03 -0.16
CA ALA A 26 0.37 20.06 -0.41
C ALA A 26 0.82 19.13 -1.56
N GLY A 27 -0.10 18.59 -2.36
CA GLY A 27 0.20 17.81 -3.57
C GLY A 27 -0.10 16.33 -3.42
N GLU A 28 0.57 15.52 -4.24
CA GLU A 28 0.42 14.07 -4.24
C GLU A 28 1.67 13.39 -3.65
N ALA A 29 1.45 12.28 -2.96
CA ALA A 29 2.48 11.36 -2.52
C ALA A 29 2.23 10.02 -3.20
N ALA A 30 3.18 9.55 -4.00
CA ALA A 30 3.05 8.32 -4.77
C ALA A 30 3.63 7.14 -3.98
N LEU A 31 3.27 5.91 -4.38
CA LEU A 31 3.91 4.71 -3.84
C LEU A 31 5.43 4.76 -4.06
N ARG A 32 6.20 4.57 -3.00
CA ARG A 32 7.66 4.40 -3.03
C ARG A 32 8.05 2.93 -2.97
N THR A 33 7.53 2.21 -1.99
CA THR A 33 7.78 0.77 -1.81
C THR A 33 6.49 0.07 -1.42
N ALA A 34 6.31 -1.16 -1.88
CA ALA A 34 5.25 -2.06 -1.42
C ALA A 34 5.83 -3.44 -1.15
N VAL A 35 5.47 -3.98 0.00
CA VAL A 35 6.00 -5.23 0.53
C VAL A 35 4.84 -6.11 0.94
N ASP A 36 4.82 -7.35 0.46
CA ASP A 36 3.96 -8.41 0.98
C ASP A 36 4.50 -8.88 2.32
N ALA A 37 3.80 -8.53 3.39
CA ALA A 37 4.10 -8.92 4.76
C ALA A 37 3.18 -10.07 5.22
N THR A 38 2.46 -10.73 4.30
CA THR A 38 1.54 -11.81 4.64
C THR A 38 2.26 -12.96 5.32
N GLY A 39 1.87 -13.26 6.56
CA GLY A 39 2.43 -14.38 7.32
C GLY A 39 3.86 -14.14 7.80
N VAL A 40 4.38 -12.91 7.71
CA VAL A 40 5.67 -12.55 8.33
C VAL A 40 5.47 -12.43 9.83
N ASP A 41 6.26 -13.18 10.60
CA ASP A 41 6.23 -13.17 12.07
C ASP A 41 7.63 -12.97 12.64
N LEU A 42 8.01 -11.70 12.83
CA LEU A 42 9.30 -11.34 13.42
C LEU A 42 9.36 -11.59 14.95
N THR A 43 8.30 -12.10 15.56
CA THR A 43 8.16 -12.21 17.01
C THR A 43 8.42 -13.61 17.54
N ASP A 44 8.46 -14.61 16.66
CA ASP A 44 8.82 -15.97 17.03
C ASP A 44 10.34 -16.20 16.93
N ALA A 45 10.79 -17.40 17.28
CA ALA A 45 12.22 -17.75 17.26
C ALA A 45 12.66 -18.39 15.93
N ARG A 46 11.78 -18.47 14.94
CA ARG A 46 12.00 -19.17 13.67
C ARG A 46 12.15 -18.15 12.56
N ALA A 47 13.21 -18.29 11.77
CA ALA A 47 13.47 -17.38 10.64
C ALA A 47 12.86 -17.84 9.32
N ASP A 48 11.96 -18.84 9.32
CA ASP A 48 11.41 -19.46 8.11
C ASP A 48 10.36 -18.59 7.40
N ASN A 49 9.80 -17.59 8.08
CA ASN A 49 8.86 -16.62 7.54
C ASN A 49 9.21 -15.14 7.86
N ASP A 50 10.42 -14.86 8.37
CA ASP A 50 10.88 -13.50 8.72
C ASP A 50 11.11 -12.56 7.53
N ARG A 51 11.03 -13.07 6.30
CA ARG A 51 11.41 -12.33 5.11
C ARG A 51 10.18 -11.85 4.34
N PRO A 52 9.82 -10.57 4.46
CA PRO A 52 8.83 -9.98 3.59
C PRO A 52 9.24 -10.04 2.11
N HIS A 53 8.26 -10.10 1.22
CA HIS A 53 8.49 -10.10 -0.23
C HIS A 53 8.25 -8.73 -0.83
N VAL A 54 9.27 -8.13 -1.45
CA VAL A 54 9.14 -6.81 -2.12
C VAL A 54 8.34 -6.98 -3.41
N ILE A 55 7.16 -6.35 -3.47
CA ILE A 55 6.29 -6.32 -4.66
C ILE A 55 6.70 -5.17 -5.59
N PHE A 56 7.09 -4.04 -5.00
CA PHE A 56 7.45 -2.82 -5.72
C PHE A 56 8.48 -2.01 -4.96
N ALA A 57 9.43 -1.42 -5.69
CA ALA A 57 10.36 -0.43 -5.19
C ALA A 57 10.73 0.55 -6.31
N LEU A 58 10.43 1.82 -6.09
CA LEU A 58 10.69 2.90 -7.06
C LEU A 58 12.18 3.00 -7.43
N GLU A 59 13.09 2.78 -6.48
CA GLU A 59 14.54 2.87 -6.66
C GLU A 59 15.13 1.74 -7.52
N ASN A 60 14.41 0.64 -7.67
CA ASN A 60 14.87 -0.51 -8.46
C ASN A 60 14.41 -0.43 -9.93
N GLY A 61 13.83 0.71 -10.35
CA GLY A 61 13.42 0.93 -11.74
C GLY A 61 12.50 -0.17 -12.27
N SER A 62 11.58 -0.68 -11.45
CA SER A 62 10.78 -1.84 -11.87
C SER A 62 9.86 -1.45 -13.02
N ASP A 63 10.18 -1.89 -14.24
CA ASP A 63 9.29 -1.86 -15.40
C ASP A 63 8.06 -2.77 -15.22
N ASN A 64 8.05 -3.58 -14.16
CA ASN A 64 6.91 -4.41 -13.81
C ASN A 64 5.81 -3.56 -13.15
N PRO A 65 4.56 -3.62 -13.66
CA PRO A 65 3.44 -3.02 -12.96
C PRO A 65 3.33 -3.70 -11.60
N ALA A 66 3.46 -2.93 -10.52
CA ALA A 66 3.28 -3.38 -9.15
C ALA A 66 1.90 -4.04 -9.00
N LYS A 67 1.87 -5.37 -9.11
CA LYS A 67 0.67 -6.20 -9.15
C LYS A 67 0.69 -7.16 -7.99
N LEU A 68 -0.45 -7.26 -7.32
CA LEU A 68 -0.70 -8.24 -6.28
C LEU A 68 -1.70 -9.27 -6.79
N ASP A 69 -1.26 -10.52 -6.85
CA ASP A 69 -2.14 -11.65 -7.12
C ASP A 69 -2.84 -12.08 -5.83
N LEU A 70 -4.17 -12.12 -5.90
CA LEU A 70 -5.05 -12.44 -4.78
C LEU A 70 -6.02 -13.56 -5.17
N PRO A 71 -5.64 -14.84 -4.96
CA PRO A 71 -6.50 -15.99 -5.23
C PRO A 71 -7.83 -15.95 -4.46
N PRO A 72 -8.86 -16.72 -4.88
CA PRO A 72 -10.11 -16.86 -4.13
C PRO A 72 -9.86 -17.26 -2.67
N GLY A 73 -10.51 -16.59 -1.72
CA GLY A 73 -10.38 -16.87 -0.29
C GLY A 73 -9.07 -16.38 0.36
N ALA A 74 -8.07 -15.94 -0.44
CA ALA A 74 -6.80 -15.50 0.09
C ALA A 74 -6.91 -14.12 0.75
N SER A 75 -6.02 -13.91 1.72
CA SER A 75 -5.74 -12.59 2.30
C SER A 75 -4.29 -12.21 2.05
N ARG A 76 -4.03 -10.91 1.92
CA ARG A 76 -2.70 -10.34 1.77
C ARG A 76 -2.56 -9.10 2.63
N GLU A 77 -1.44 -8.96 3.31
CA GLU A 77 -1.07 -7.77 4.08
C GLU A 77 0.06 -7.05 3.36
N ILE A 78 -0.22 -5.83 2.92
CA ILE A 78 0.73 -5.01 2.18
C ILE A 78 1.20 -3.86 3.06
N ASP A 79 2.49 -3.83 3.32
CA ASP A 79 3.17 -2.67 3.88
C ASP A 79 3.61 -1.76 2.74
N ALA A 80 2.98 -0.59 2.67
CA ALA A 80 3.22 0.42 1.65
C ALA A 80 3.85 1.68 2.25
N GLU A 81 4.98 2.08 1.67
CA GLU A 81 5.61 3.37 1.90
C GLU A 81 5.27 4.30 0.74
N LEU A 82 4.94 5.55 1.05
CA LEU A 82 4.71 6.58 0.04
C LEU A 82 5.84 7.62 0.11
N THR A 83 6.07 8.29 -1.00
CA THR A 83 6.97 9.44 -1.04
C THR A 83 6.43 10.57 -0.15
N SER A 84 7.27 11.55 0.13
CA SER A 84 6.79 12.84 0.62
C SER A 84 5.84 13.48 -0.42
N PHE A 85 4.97 14.39 0.06
CA PHE A 85 4.15 15.21 -0.82
C PHE A 85 5.04 16.08 -1.72
N THR A 86 4.64 16.24 -2.99
CA THR A 86 5.45 16.88 -4.02
C THR A 86 5.60 18.40 -3.91
N SER A 87 4.82 19.09 -3.05
CA SER A 87 4.97 20.53 -2.81
C SER A 87 5.68 20.85 -1.50
N THR A 88 6.13 22.10 -1.37
CA THR A 88 6.78 22.67 -0.18
C THR A 88 5.83 22.91 1.00
N GLY A 89 4.56 22.53 0.88
CA GLY A 89 3.57 22.60 1.96
C GLY A 89 3.82 21.59 3.08
N SER A 90 3.39 21.92 4.29
CA SER A 90 3.38 20.98 5.43
C SER A 90 1.97 20.46 5.65
N VAL A 91 1.87 19.17 5.98
CA VAL A 91 0.65 18.60 6.55
C VAL A 91 0.53 19.08 7.99
N ARG A 92 -0.65 19.61 8.35
CA ARG A 92 -0.95 20.11 9.69
C ARG A 92 -1.97 19.22 10.40
N PRO A 93 -1.98 19.19 11.74
CA PRO A 93 -3.08 18.58 12.48
C PRO A 93 -4.43 19.17 12.04
N GLY A 94 -5.41 18.30 11.77
CA GLY A 94 -6.73 18.68 11.25
C GLY A 94 -6.85 18.62 9.73
N ASP A 95 -5.74 18.52 8.99
CA ASP A 95 -5.79 18.39 7.55
C ASP A 95 -6.43 17.08 7.11
N ARG A 96 -7.21 17.13 6.04
CA ARG A 96 -7.77 15.94 5.38
C ARG A 96 -6.82 15.45 4.30
N ILE A 97 -6.45 14.17 4.39
CA ILE A 97 -5.64 13.49 3.39
C ILE A 97 -6.47 12.35 2.82
N ALA A 98 -6.53 12.26 1.50
CA ALA A 98 -7.22 11.17 0.81
C ALA A 98 -6.21 10.19 0.22
N ALA A 99 -6.31 8.92 0.62
CA ALA A 99 -5.57 7.83 0.01
C ALA A 99 -6.46 7.12 -1.03
N THR A 100 -5.97 7.01 -2.26
CA THR A 100 -6.57 6.17 -3.29
C THR A 100 -5.99 4.77 -3.19
N ILE A 101 -6.82 3.82 -2.79
CA ILE A 101 -6.47 2.41 -2.60
C ILE A 101 -6.92 1.61 -3.83
N PRO A 102 -5.99 1.06 -4.63
CA PRO A 102 -6.37 0.21 -5.75
C PRO A 102 -7.16 -1.00 -5.28
N MET A 103 -8.33 -1.23 -5.86
CA MET A 103 -9.05 -2.50 -5.77
C MET A 103 -9.25 -2.99 -7.20
N GLY A 104 -9.15 -4.31 -7.43
CA GLY A 104 -8.91 -4.87 -8.76
C GLY A 104 -9.81 -4.38 -9.92
N ARG A 105 -11.02 -3.86 -9.68
CA ARG A 105 -11.85 -3.20 -10.72
C ARG A 105 -11.92 -1.67 -10.60
N GLN A 106 -12.01 -1.14 -9.38
CA GLN A 106 -12.18 0.29 -9.12
C GLN A 106 -11.44 0.66 -7.84
N PRO A 107 -10.61 1.71 -7.83
CA PRO A 107 -10.01 2.21 -6.61
C PRO A 107 -11.05 2.68 -5.60
N VAL A 108 -10.69 2.68 -4.32
CA VAL A 108 -11.47 3.22 -3.21
C VAL A 108 -10.69 4.37 -2.59
N ASP A 109 -11.34 5.50 -2.38
CA ASP A 109 -10.75 6.64 -1.68
C ASP A 109 -11.07 6.57 -0.19
N VAL A 110 -10.02 6.62 0.64
CA VAL A 110 -10.11 6.65 2.11
C VAL A 110 -9.59 7.99 2.59
N THR A 111 -10.43 8.76 3.26
CA THR A 111 -10.03 10.05 3.85
C THR A 111 -9.72 9.88 5.32
N PHE A 112 -8.58 10.41 5.75
CA PHE A 112 -8.18 10.48 7.15
C PHE A 112 -7.80 11.91 7.52
N VAL A 113 -7.85 12.18 8.83
CA VAL A 113 -7.49 13.48 9.40
C VAL A 113 -6.13 13.36 10.07
N ALA A 114 -5.19 14.19 9.63
CA ALA A 114 -3.86 14.26 10.22
C ALA A 114 -3.99 14.66 11.70
N ARG A 115 -3.25 13.95 12.57
CA ARG A 115 -3.18 14.26 14.00
C ARG A 115 -1.76 14.67 14.34
N SER A 116 -1.62 15.42 15.42
CA SER A 116 -0.32 15.64 16.02
C SER A 116 0.28 14.28 16.45
N PRO A 117 1.59 14.08 16.26
CA PRO A 117 2.27 12.89 16.77
C PRO A 117 2.20 12.78 18.30
#